data_AF-G3B6C1-F1
#
_entry.id   AF-G3B6C1-F1
#
_cell.length_a   1.000
_cell.length_b   1.000
_cell.length_c   1.000
_cell.angle_alpha   90.00
_cell.angle_beta   90.00
_cell.angle_gamma   90.00
#
_symmetry.space_group_name_H-M   'P 1'
#
loop_
_entity.id
_entity.type
_entity.pdbx_description
1 polymer ?
#
loop_
_entity_poly.entity_id
_entity_poly.type
_entity_poly.pdbx_seq_one_letter_code
_entity_poly.pdbx_strand_id
1 'polypeptide(L)'
;MASQEQVYIEYLNYDWDSFAEFQNGLEEILDNYLQNLQESDPSVTAIPALDKQQLIDQAKSFFYCSHTGNILNLDDFLQWKQQNGDKFVKDHRISEMAETIPENIVQQQLPNITTNSTSPNATTTTTSTDEPPYSSNYQHLVELIMSGTPVPGIKEIPDTILPEKSSTPSAAQRVKPWEKGI
;
A
#
# COMPACT_ATOMS: atom_id res chain seq x y z
N MET A 1 -23.26 -18.27 6.86
CA MET A 1 -22.07 -17.64 6.24
C MET A 1 -21.66 -16.52 7.14
N ALA A 2 -20.36 -16.40 7.47
CA ALA A 2 -19.83 -15.23 8.15
C ALA A 2 -20.02 -13.99 7.24
N SER A 3 -20.14 -12.80 7.83
CA SER A 3 -20.15 -11.56 7.04
C SER A 3 -18.77 -11.34 6.42
N GLN A 4 -18.70 -10.61 5.31
CA GLN A 4 -17.43 -10.34 4.63
C GLN A 4 -16.42 -9.64 5.55
N GLU A 5 -16.89 -8.71 6.38
CA GLU A 5 -16.08 -8.03 7.39
C GLU A 5 -15.51 -9.02 8.42
N GLN A 6 -16.31 -9.98 8.89
CA GLN A 6 -15.86 -10.99 9.83
C GLN A 6 -14.78 -11.89 9.22
N VAL A 7 -14.92 -12.25 7.95
CA VAL A 7 -13.89 -12.98 7.18
C VAL A 7 -12.59 -12.17 7.10
N TYR A 8 -12.67 -10.85 6.88
CA TYR A 8 -11.49 -9.98 6.86
C TYR A 8 -10.80 -9.88 8.22
N ILE A 9 -11.56 -9.75 9.30
CA ILE A 9 -11.03 -9.71 10.67
C ILE A 9 -10.35 -11.03 11.03
N GLU A 10 -10.94 -12.15 10.64
CA GLU A 10 -10.38 -13.48 10.86
C GLU A 10 -9.08 -13.66 10.08
N TYR A 11 -9.07 -13.33 8.78
CA TYR A 11 -7.89 -13.39 7.93
C TYR A 11 -6.74 -12.49 8.46
N LEU A 12 -7.07 -11.28 8.94
CA LEU A 12 -6.10 -10.33 9.50
C LEU A 12 -5.40 -10.89 10.74
N ASN A 13 -6.13 -11.65 11.57
CA ASN A 13 -5.65 -12.21 12.82
C ASN A 13 -5.32 -13.71 12.72
N TYR A 14 -5.22 -14.24 11.51
CA TYR A 14 -4.97 -15.66 11.27
C TYR A 14 -3.52 -16.02 11.65
N ASP A 15 -3.35 -17.16 12.32
CA ASP A 15 -2.04 -17.66 12.71
C ASP A 15 -1.38 -18.42 11.56
N TRP A 16 -0.58 -17.70 10.78
CA TRP A 16 0.17 -18.25 9.65
C TRP A 16 1.38 -19.09 10.05
N ASP A 17 1.90 -18.88 11.26
CA ASP A 17 3.11 -19.55 11.74
C ASP A 17 2.80 -20.97 12.24
N SER A 18 1.60 -21.16 12.82
CA SER A 18 1.13 -22.50 13.20
C SER A 18 0.71 -23.37 12.02
N PHE A 19 0.56 -22.83 10.80
CA PHE A 19 0.00 -23.55 9.67
C PHE A 19 1.08 -24.18 8.77
N ALA A 20 1.46 -25.42 9.09
CA ALA A 20 2.55 -26.13 8.42
C ALA A 20 2.33 -26.34 6.91
N GLU A 21 1.10 -26.64 6.47
CA GLU A 21 0.81 -26.86 5.03
C GLU A 21 1.06 -25.59 4.20
N PHE A 22 0.70 -24.42 4.75
CA PHE A 22 0.99 -23.14 4.11
C PHE A 22 2.49 -22.88 4.00
N GLN A 23 3.26 -23.15 5.06
CA GLN A 23 4.71 -22.91 5.04
C GLN A 23 5.39 -23.78 3.97
N ASN A 24 5.06 -25.08 3.91
CA ASN A 24 5.60 -25.98 2.90
C ASN A 24 5.15 -25.59 1.48
N GLY A 25 3.87 -25.29 1.29
CA GLY A 25 3.35 -24.88 -0.02
C GLY A 25 3.91 -23.54 -0.49
N LEU A 26 4.14 -22.60 0.43
CA LEU A 26 4.78 -21.32 0.13
C LEU A 26 6.23 -21.52 -0.32
N GLU A 27 6.97 -22.41 0.33
CA GLU A 27 8.34 -22.74 -0.08
C GLU A 27 8.37 -23.34 -1.50
N GLU A 28 7.46 -24.25 -1.82
CA GLU A 28 7.33 -24.82 -3.17
C GLU A 28 7.00 -23.75 -4.22
N ILE A 29 6.07 -22.84 -3.93
CA ILE A 29 5.71 -21.72 -4.83
C ILE A 29 6.91 -20.80 -5.06
N LEU A 30 7.65 -20.46 -4.01
CA LEU A 30 8.83 -19.60 -4.12
C LEU A 30 9.96 -20.29 -4.89
N ASP A 31 10.23 -21.57 -4.62
CA ASP A 31 11.25 -22.34 -5.33
C ASP A 31 10.93 -22.47 -6.82
N ASN A 32 9.67 -22.79 -7.16
CA ASN A 32 9.21 -22.85 -8.54
C ASN A 32 9.38 -21.50 -9.26
N TYR A 33 9.05 -20.40 -8.60
CA TYR A 33 9.22 -19.06 -9.16
C TYR A 33 10.70 -18.70 -9.36
N LEU A 34 11.56 -19.02 -8.39
CA LEU A 34 13.00 -18.83 -8.51
C LEU A 34 13.58 -19.65 -9.66
N GLN A 35 13.16 -20.91 -9.80
CA GLN A 35 13.57 -21.78 -10.89
C GLN A 35 13.17 -21.22 -12.26
N ASN A 36 11.94 -20.69 -12.38
CA ASN A 36 11.48 -20.05 -13.62
C ASN A 36 12.27 -18.77 -13.96
N LEU A 37 12.63 -17.98 -12.94
CA LEU A 37 13.52 -16.83 -13.12
C LEU A 37 14.91 -17.25 -13.57
N GLN A 38 15.46 -18.32 -13.00
CA GLN A 38 16.78 -18.86 -13.37
C GLN A 38 16.83 -19.42 -14.78
N GLU A 39 15.72 -20.00 -15.27
CA GLU A 39 15.61 -20.43 -16.67
C GLU A 39 15.68 -19.25 -17.65
N SER A 40 15.14 -18.10 -17.25
CA SER A 40 15.17 -16.88 -18.06
C SER A 40 16.49 -16.12 -17.94
N ASP A 41 17.05 -16.06 -16.73
CA ASP A 41 18.32 -15.41 -16.41
C ASP A 41 19.11 -16.23 -15.36
N PRO A 42 20.19 -16.93 -15.76
CA PRO A 42 21.02 -17.73 -14.86
C PRO A 42 21.73 -16.94 -13.76
N SER A 43 21.77 -15.61 -13.84
CA SER A 43 22.39 -14.76 -12.82
C SER A 43 21.47 -14.49 -11.62
N VAL A 44 20.18 -14.80 -11.74
CA VAL A 44 19.20 -14.55 -10.66
C VAL A 44 19.36 -15.61 -9.57
N THR A 45 19.80 -15.16 -8.40
CA THR A 45 20.03 -16.03 -7.22
C THR A 45 18.99 -15.85 -6.13
N ALA A 46 18.14 -14.82 -6.23
CA ALA A 46 17.10 -14.52 -5.26
C ALA A 46 15.90 -13.84 -5.92
N ILE A 47 14.72 -14.10 -5.35
CA ILE A 47 13.47 -13.46 -5.74
C ILE A 47 13.47 -12.01 -5.22
N PRO A 48 13.10 -11.01 -6.04
CA PRO A 48 12.90 -9.63 -5.57
C PRO A 48 11.93 -9.57 -4.40
N ALA A 49 12.23 -8.74 -3.39
CA ALA A 49 11.43 -8.68 -2.16
C ALA A 49 9.96 -8.33 -2.41
N LEU A 50 9.69 -7.49 -3.42
CA LEU A 50 8.34 -7.11 -3.81
C LEU A 50 7.55 -8.31 -4.35
N ASP A 51 8.14 -9.10 -5.25
CA ASP A 51 7.50 -10.27 -5.85
C ASP A 51 7.29 -11.36 -4.81
N LYS A 52 8.29 -11.55 -3.93
CA LYS A 52 8.17 -12.47 -2.79
C LYS A 52 6.96 -12.12 -1.91
N GLN A 53 6.77 -10.84 -1.58
CA GLN A 53 5.65 -10.40 -0.76
C GLN A 53 4.30 -10.65 -1.47
N GLN A 54 4.21 -10.37 -2.77
CA GLN A 54 3.01 -10.64 -3.55
C GLN A 54 2.67 -12.14 -3.58
N LEU A 55 3.66 -13.00 -3.80
CA LEU A 55 3.48 -14.46 -3.77
C LEU A 55 3.00 -14.92 -2.39
N ILE A 56 3.55 -14.36 -1.31
CA ILE A 56 3.09 -14.63 0.05
C ILE A 56 1.62 -14.24 0.22
N ASP A 57 1.24 -13.03 -0.17
CA ASP A 57 -0.13 -12.54 0.04
C ASP A 57 -1.16 -13.30 -0.82
N GLN A 58 -0.78 -13.67 -2.05
CA GLN A 58 -1.57 -14.55 -2.91
C GLN A 58 -1.73 -15.93 -2.27
N ALA A 59 -0.63 -16.56 -1.84
CA ALA A 59 -0.66 -17.87 -1.19
C ALA A 59 -1.52 -17.83 0.08
N LYS A 60 -1.38 -16.81 0.93
CA LYS A 60 -2.23 -16.62 2.12
C LYS A 60 -3.71 -16.60 1.74
N SER A 61 -4.11 -15.76 0.79
CA SER A 61 -5.51 -15.69 0.38
C SER A 61 -6.04 -17.04 -0.13
N PHE A 62 -5.26 -17.75 -0.95
CA PHE A 62 -5.61 -19.06 -1.48
C PHE A 62 -5.78 -20.12 -0.38
N PHE A 63 -4.79 -20.24 0.50
CA PHE A 63 -4.80 -21.21 1.59
C PHE A 63 -5.90 -20.93 2.61
N TYR A 64 -6.15 -19.67 2.95
CA TYR A 64 -7.25 -19.31 3.83
C TYR A 64 -8.62 -19.68 3.22
N CYS A 65 -8.83 -19.38 1.93
CA CYS A 65 -10.07 -19.76 1.24
C CYS A 65 -10.23 -21.29 1.18
N SER A 66 -9.15 -22.01 0.90
CA SER A 66 -9.13 -23.48 0.87
C SER A 66 -9.45 -24.09 2.24
N HIS A 67 -8.90 -23.53 3.32
CA HIS A 67 -9.04 -24.07 4.68
C HIS A 67 -10.40 -23.75 5.32
N THR A 68 -10.87 -22.51 5.17
CA THR A 68 -12.11 -22.05 5.83
C THR A 68 -13.36 -22.24 4.97
N GLY A 69 -13.19 -22.42 3.65
CA GLY A 69 -14.30 -22.42 2.68
C GLY A 69 -14.92 -21.04 2.46
N ASN A 70 -14.37 -19.99 3.06
CA ASN A 70 -14.78 -18.61 2.81
C ASN A 70 -14.19 -18.09 1.50
N ILE A 71 -14.84 -17.09 0.90
CA ILE A 71 -14.32 -16.39 -0.28
C ILE A 71 -13.69 -15.08 0.17
N LEU A 72 -12.39 -14.93 -0.11
CA LEU A 72 -11.62 -13.74 0.18
C LEU A 72 -11.06 -13.18 -1.13
N ASN A 73 -11.41 -11.94 -1.47
CA ASN A 73 -10.71 -11.17 -2.49
C ASN A 73 -9.61 -10.35 -1.81
N LEU A 74 -8.37 -10.52 -2.27
CA LEU A 74 -7.21 -9.85 -1.70
C LEU A 74 -7.28 -8.33 -1.89
N ASP A 75 -7.72 -7.84 -3.06
CA ASP A 75 -7.81 -6.41 -3.35
C ASP A 75 -8.85 -5.72 -2.45
N ASP A 76 -10.00 -6.35 -2.26
CA ASP A 76 -11.07 -5.83 -1.39
C ASP A 76 -10.62 -5.82 0.08
N PHE A 77 -9.92 -6.88 0.52
CA PHE A 77 -9.34 -6.93 1.86
C PHE A 77 -8.30 -5.82 2.07
N LEU A 78 -7.40 -5.58 1.11
CA LEU A 78 -6.39 -4.52 1.22
C LEU A 78 -7.02 -3.13 1.30
N GLN A 79 -8.10 -2.88 0.58
CA GLN A 79 -8.87 -1.65 0.68
C GLN A 79 -9.54 -1.51 2.04
N TRP A 80 -10.19 -2.57 2.52
CA TRP A 80 -10.82 -2.58 3.84
C TRP A 80 -9.79 -2.39 4.97
N LYS A 81 -8.62 -3.03 4.87
CA LYS A 81 -7.53 -2.93 5.85
C LYS A 81 -7.00 -1.50 6.00
N GLN A 82 -6.93 -0.73 4.91
CA GLN A 82 -6.49 0.67 4.98
C GLN A 82 -7.45 1.57 5.77
N GLN A 83 -8.75 1.22 5.81
CA GLN A 83 -9.78 2.03 6.48
C GLN A 83 -10.10 1.52 7.89
N ASN A 84 -10.02 0.20 8.09
CA ASN A 84 -10.52 -0.47 9.30
C ASN A 84 -9.47 -1.33 10.02
N GLY A 85 -8.31 -1.59 9.41
CA GLY A 85 -7.30 -2.51 9.91
C GLY A 85 -6.87 -2.21 11.35
N ASP A 86 -6.53 -0.96 11.65
CA ASP A 86 -6.07 -0.53 12.97
C ASP A 86 -7.07 -0.80 14.11
N LYS A 87 -8.37 -0.92 13.78
CA LYS A 87 -9.42 -1.20 14.78
C LYS A 87 -9.48 -2.67 15.19
N PHE A 88 -9.02 -3.58 14.33
CA PHE A 88 -9.25 -5.01 14.46
C PHE A 88 -7.96 -5.84 14.53
N VAL A 89 -6.78 -5.23 14.37
CA VAL A 89 -5.50 -5.88 14.66
C VAL A 89 -5.47 -6.25 16.15
N LYS A 90 -5.33 -7.55 16.46
CA LYS A 90 -5.01 -8.03 17.82
C LYS A 90 -3.56 -7.69 18.15
N ASP A 91 -3.27 -6.42 18.38
CA ASP A 91 -1.99 -6.03 18.97
C ASP A 91 -2.05 -6.28 20.48
N HIS A 92 -1.16 -7.12 21.01
CA HIS A 92 -1.06 -7.44 22.44
C HIS A 92 -0.43 -6.29 23.25
N ARG A 93 -0.67 -5.03 22.87
CA ARG A 93 0.02 -3.86 23.41
C ARG A 93 -0.92 -2.67 23.55
N ILE A 94 -1.81 -2.70 24.53
CA ILE A 94 -2.01 -1.65 25.57
C ILE A 94 -2.90 -2.26 26.66
N SER A 95 -2.36 -2.43 27.87
CA SER A 95 -3.17 -2.55 29.09
C SER A 95 -3.68 -1.15 29.40
N GLU A 96 -4.98 -0.95 29.20
CA GLU A 96 -5.70 0.26 29.55
C GLU A 96 -5.75 0.35 31.08
N MET A 97 -4.78 1.06 31.67
CA MET A 97 -4.90 1.54 33.04
C MET A 97 -6.02 2.58 33.05
N ALA A 98 -7.22 2.14 33.40
CA ALA A 98 -8.35 2.99 33.68
C ALA A 98 -8.04 3.85 34.92
N GLU A 99 -7.50 5.05 34.69
CA GLU A 99 -7.40 6.06 35.73
C GLU A 99 -8.68 6.90 35.73
N THR A 100 -9.42 6.71 36.81
CA THR A 100 -10.70 7.32 37.18
C THR A 100 -10.69 8.85 37.07
N ILE A 101 -11.63 9.39 36.31
CA ILE A 101 -12.04 10.80 36.37
C ILE A 101 -12.96 11.00 37.59
N PRO A 102 -12.71 11.95 38.51
CA PRO A 102 -13.78 12.57 39.27
C PRO A 102 -14.17 13.90 38.61
N GLU A 103 -15.44 13.98 38.24
CA GLU A 103 -16.14 15.20 37.87
C GLU A 103 -16.09 16.25 38.99
N ASN A 104 -16.19 17.52 38.56
CA ASN A 104 -16.74 18.68 39.29
C ASN A 104 -15.73 19.64 39.96
N ILE A 105 -15.54 20.85 39.38
CA ILE A 105 -16.00 22.17 39.90
C ILE A 105 -15.64 23.30 38.89
N VAL A 106 -16.69 23.77 38.20
CA VAL A 106 -17.11 25.14 37.81
C VAL A 106 -16.09 26.31 37.73
N GLN A 107 -16.01 26.89 36.52
CA GLN A 107 -16.00 28.32 36.11
C GLN A 107 -15.67 29.41 37.16
N GLN A 108 -14.73 30.32 36.82
CA GLN A 108 -14.98 31.79 36.72
C GLN A 108 -13.70 32.60 36.40
N GLN A 109 -13.78 33.32 35.27
CA GLN A 109 -13.37 34.72 35.03
C GLN A 109 -11.89 35.14 35.16
N LEU A 110 -11.33 35.53 34.01
CA LEU A 110 -10.11 36.30 33.79
C LEU A 110 -10.37 37.82 33.95
N PRO A 111 -9.41 38.60 34.49
CA PRO A 111 -8.81 39.70 33.72
C PRO A 111 -7.28 39.75 33.90
N ASN A 112 -6.47 39.55 32.83
CA ASN A 112 -5.91 40.56 31.93
C ASN A 112 -5.00 41.57 32.67
N ILE A 113 -3.73 41.77 32.30
CA ILE A 113 -3.29 42.79 31.32
C ILE A 113 -1.75 42.68 31.17
N THR A 114 -1.02 43.01 30.09
CA THR A 114 -1.13 43.33 28.63
C THR A 114 0.32 43.77 28.26
N THR A 115 0.88 43.65 27.05
CA THR A 115 0.75 44.57 25.89
C THR A 115 1.68 44.10 24.75
N ASN A 116 1.19 43.66 23.57
CA ASN A 116 0.80 44.43 22.34
C ASN A 116 1.99 44.64 21.37
N SER A 117 1.92 44.63 20.03
CA SER A 117 0.92 44.40 18.96
C SER A 117 1.75 44.34 17.65
N THR A 118 1.33 43.65 16.59
CA THR A 118 0.68 44.31 15.43
C THR A 118 0.26 43.23 14.42
N SER A 119 -1.04 43.22 14.11
CA SER A 119 -1.57 42.75 12.82
C SER A 119 -1.64 43.97 11.89
N PRO A 120 -1.53 43.75 10.56
CA PRO A 120 -2.66 44.14 9.74
C PRO A 120 -3.04 43.05 8.73
N ASN A 121 -4.24 42.51 8.92
CA ASN A 121 -5.34 42.52 7.95
C ASN A 121 -4.99 42.29 6.46
N ALA A 122 -5.35 41.11 5.93
CA ALA A 122 -6.19 40.99 4.73
C ALA A 122 -6.63 39.52 4.50
N THR A 123 -7.94 39.29 4.58
CA THR A 123 -8.80 38.55 3.62
C THR A 123 -8.17 37.29 2.97
N THR A 124 -8.73 36.08 3.09
CA THR A 124 -9.96 35.67 2.39
C THR A 124 -10.33 34.22 2.81
N THR A 125 -11.60 34.01 3.14
CA THR A 125 -12.45 32.82 2.93
C THR A 125 -11.78 31.45 2.64
N THR A 126 -12.08 30.41 3.43
CA THR A 126 -12.88 29.22 3.00
C THR A 126 -12.77 28.02 3.96
N THR A 127 -13.95 27.47 4.31
CA THR A 127 -14.28 26.04 4.51
C THR A 127 -13.60 25.22 5.62
N SER A 128 -14.42 24.95 6.64
CA SER A 128 -14.59 23.66 7.32
C SER A 128 -14.02 22.43 6.61
N THR A 129 -12.99 21.79 7.20
CA THR A 129 -12.88 20.32 7.21
C THR A 129 -12.00 19.83 8.36
N ASP A 130 -12.52 18.79 9.00
CA ASP A 130 -12.01 17.98 10.09
C ASP A 130 -10.98 16.99 9.53
N GLU A 131 -9.74 17.43 9.31
CA GLU A 131 -8.68 16.56 8.75
C GLU A 131 -7.48 16.47 9.70
N PRO A 132 -7.01 15.25 10.04
CA PRO A 132 -5.85 15.08 10.91
C PRO A 132 -4.60 15.71 10.26
N PRO A 133 -3.66 16.22 11.07
CA PRO A 133 -2.46 16.84 10.55
C PRO A 133 -1.68 15.84 9.70
N TYR A 134 -1.35 16.24 8.47
CA TYR A 134 -0.56 15.44 7.54
C TYR A 134 0.78 15.02 8.16
N SER A 135 1.22 13.80 7.85
CA SER A 135 2.51 13.30 8.34
C SER A 135 3.66 14.17 7.83
N SER A 136 4.74 14.28 8.63
CA SER A 136 5.92 15.11 8.30
C SER A 136 6.50 14.81 6.91
N ASN A 137 6.35 13.59 6.41
CA ASN A 137 6.81 13.19 5.08
C ASN A 137 5.95 13.80 3.96
N TYR A 138 4.63 13.85 4.15
CA TYR A 138 3.71 14.42 3.16
C TYR A 138 3.91 15.94 3.05
N GLN A 139 4.06 16.62 4.18
CA GLN A 139 4.33 18.07 4.21
C GLN A 139 5.59 18.42 3.41
N HIS A 140 6.65 17.62 3.57
CA HIS A 140 7.91 17.82 2.84
C HIS A 140 7.76 17.59 1.34
N LEU A 141 7.01 16.56 0.92
CA LEU A 141 6.74 16.30 -0.50
C LEU A 141 5.91 17.41 -1.14
N VAL A 142 4.88 17.92 -0.45
CA VAL A 142 4.07 19.04 -0.93
C VAL A 142 4.94 20.29 -1.09
N GLU A 143 5.84 20.56 -0.15
CA GLU A 143 6.78 21.67 -0.25
C GLU A 143 7.74 21.53 -1.45
N LEU A 144 8.27 20.32 -1.71
CA LEU A 144 9.10 20.04 -2.89
C LEU A 144 8.32 20.27 -4.21
N ILE A 145 7.06 19.87 -4.25
CA ILE A 145 6.17 20.05 -5.41
C ILE A 145 5.85 21.54 -5.61
N MET A 146 5.49 22.25 -4.53
CA MET A 146 5.13 23.67 -4.58
C MET A 146 6.32 24.57 -4.90
N SER A 147 7.52 24.21 -4.44
CA SER A 147 8.76 24.96 -4.70
C SER A 147 9.34 24.70 -6.10
N GLY A 148 8.82 23.72 -6.84
CA GLY A 148 9.29 23.38 -8.19
C GLY A 148 10.73 22.86 -8.21
N THR A 149 11.28 22.44 -7.07
CA THR A 149 12.61 21.86 -7.02
C THR A 149 12.61 20.50 -7.74
N PRO A 150 13.62 20.23 -8.59
CA PRO A 150 13.68 18.98 -9.34
C PRO A 150 13.76 17.80 -8.37
N VAL A 151 12.98 16.75 -8.65
CA VAL A 151 12.96 15.53 -7.85
C VAL A 151 14.37 14.92 -7.86
N PRO A 152 15.05 14.80 -6.72
CA PRO A 152 16.40 14.26 -6.68
C PRO A 152 16.39 12.80 -7.19
N GLY A 153 17.18 12.51 -8.22
CA GLY A 153 17.38 11.15 -8.76
C GLY A 153 16.80 10.87 -10.15
N ILE A 154 16.02 11.78 -10.74
CA ILE A 154 15.56 11.59 -12.14
C ILE A 154 16.64 12.05 -13.13
N LYS A 155 16.99 11.18 -14.08
CA LYS A 155 17.87 11.53 -15.19
C LYS A 155 17.10 12.38 -16.20
N GLU A 156 17.67 13.51 -16.58
CA GLU A 156 17.11 14.41 -17.61
C GLU A 156 17.06 13.68 -18.95
N ILE A 157 15.86 13.57 -19.55
CA ILE A 157 15.69 13.00 -20.89
C ILE A 157 15.91 14.12 -21.89
N PRO A 158 16.93 14.07 -22.77
CA PRO A 158 17.08 15.07 -23.82
C PRO A 158 15.91 14.98 -24.80
N ASP A 159 15.38 16.13 -25.22
CA ASP A 159 14.30 16.28 -26.23
C ASP A 159 14.76 15.91 -27.66
N THR A 160 15.82 15.12 -27.77
CA THR A 160 16.40 14.70 -29.04
C THR A 160 15.82 13.35 -29.42
N ILE A 161 14.85 13.35 -30.31
CA ILE A 161 14.53 12.17 -31.11
C ILE A 161 15.78 11.78 -31.91
N LEU A 162 16.39 10.62 -31.62
CA LEU A 162 17.48 10.05 -32.42
C LEU A 162 16.88 9.57 -33.76
N PRO A 163 17.09 10.28 -34.90
CA PRO A 163 16.39 9.96 -36.14
C PRO A 163 16.89 8.65 -36.78
N GLU A 164 18.09 8.18 -36.41
CA GLU A 164 18.81 7.09 -37.10
C GLU A 164 18.45 5.66 -36.62
N LYS A 165 17.49 5.49 -35.69
CA LYS A 165 17.10 4.16 -35.18
C LYS A 165 15.65 3.76 -35.44
N SER A 166 14.99 4.34 -36.44
CA SER A 166 13.77 3.75 -36.97
C SER A 166 14.12 2.46 -37.73
N SER A 167 14.00 1.31 -37.07
CA SER A 167 14.12 0.02 -37.74
C SER A 167 12.92 -0.18 -38.66
N THR A 168 13.15 -0.27 -39.96
CA THR A 168 12.11 -0.69 -40.91
C THR A 168 11.88 -2.20 -40.76
N PRO A 169 10.62 -2.66 -40.70
CA PRO A 169 10.33 -4.09 -40.61
C PRO A 169 10.78 -4.79 -41.91
N SER A 170 11.89 -5.53 -41.84
CA SER A 170 12.43 -6.31 -42.97
C SER A 170 12.01 -7.79 -42.94
N ALA A 171 11.21 -8.21 -41.95
CA ALA A 171 10.80 -9.59 -41.81
C ALA A 171 9.60 -9.91 -42.73
N ALA A 172 9.66 -11.04 -43.43
CA ALA A 172 8.55 -11.53 -44.24
C ALA A 172 7.33 -11.84 -43.36
N GLN A 173 6.18 -11.26 -43.67
CA GLN A 173 4.93 -11.52 -42.96
C GLN A 173 4.53 -12.99 -43.17
N ARG A 174 4.57 -13.79 -42.08
CA ARG A 174 4.10 -15.17 -42.13
C ARG A 174 2.58 -15.17 -42.29
N VAL A 175 2.12 -15.71 -43.41
CA VAL A 175 0.69 -15.95 -43.63
C VAL A 175 0.17 -17.02 -42.68
N LYS A 176 -1.04 -16.79 -42.20
CA LYS A 176 -1.70 -17.73 -41.30
C LYS A 176 -2.13 -18.96 -42.09
N PRO A 177 -2.05 -20.18 -41.52
CA PRO A 177 -2.32 -21.41 -42.27
C PRO A 177 -3.74 -21.51 -42.85
N TRP A 178 -4.71 -20.75 -42.30
CA TRP A 178 -6.07 -20.65 -42.84
C TRP A 178 -6.21 -19.71 -44.05
N GLU A 179 -5.17 -18.96 -44.42
CA GLU A 179 -5.16 -18.10 -45.62
C GLU A 179 -4.78 -18.88 -46.90
N LYS A 180 -4.36 -20.15 -46.78
CA LYS A 180 -3.93 -20.98 -47.92
C LYS A 180 -5.06 -21.75 -48.61
N GLY A 181 -6.32 -21.37 -48.39
CA GLY A 181 -7.49 -22.19 -48.76
C GLY A 181 -8.65 -21.46 -49.44
N ILE A 182 -8.41 -20.30 -50.07
CA ILE A 182 -9.38 -19.64 -50.98
C ILE A 182 -8.73 -19.52 -52.36
#